data_AF-A0A7C5YTV1-F1
#
_entry.id   AF-A0A7C5YTV1-F1
#
_cell.length_a   1.000
_cell.length_b   1.000
_cell.length_c   1.000
_cell.angle_alpha   90.00
_cell.angle_beta   90.00
_cell.angle_gamma   90.00
#
_symmetry.space_group_name_H-M   'P 1'
#
loop_
_entity.id
_entity.type
_entity.pdbx_description
1 polymer ?
#
loop_
_entity_poly.entity_id
_entity_poly.type
_entity_poly.pdbx_seq_one_letter_code
_entity_poly.pdbx_strand_id
1 'polypeptide(L)'
;GHWNDPDMLVVGRLGWGPHLHQTRLSKDEQITHITLWSLLSAPLLLGCDLTTLDEFTLALLTNPEVIDIDQDPLGKQAMRVLKIGKTEVWKKELWDETIALGLFNRGELEENISVKWSELGLSGIQPVRDLWQRKNLGDFEQGLSVLVPKHGAVLLKVGKPKKTDFDGY
;
A
#
# COMPACT_ATOMS: atom_id res chain seq x y z
N GLY A 1 7.33 -18.57 3.21
CA GLY A 1 7.53 -18.72 4.67
C GLY A 1 8.85 -18.15 5.17
N HIS A 2 9.56 -17.34 4.40
CA HIS A 2 10.70 -16.54 4.87
C HIS A 2 10.38 -15.10 4.46
N TRP A 3 10.25 -14.21 5.42
CA TRP A 3 9.76 -12.85 5.19
C TRP A 3 10.75 -11.86 5.79
N ASN A 4 11.01 -10.78 5.07
CA ASN A 4 11.80 -9.68 5.61
C ASN A 4 10.94 -8.96 6.65
N ASP A 5 11.52 -8.69 7.82
CA ASP A 5 10.84 -8.03 8.93
C ASP A 5 11.42 -6.62 9.13
N PRO A 6 10.71 -5.57 8.71
CA PRO A 6 11.07 -4.18 8.95
C PRO A 6 10.63 -3.66 10.33
N ASP A 7 10.27 -4.55 11.27
CA ASP A 7 9.81 -4.30 12.64
C ASP A 7 8.32 -3.92 12.75
N MET A 8 7.81 -3.83 13.98
CA MET A 8 6.40 -3.64 14.31
C MET A 8 5.79 -2.34 13.76
N LEU A 9 4.47 -2.37 13.56
CA LEU A 9 3.70 -1.20 13.16
C LEU A 9 3.61 -0.17 14.30
N VAL A 10 4.00 1.07 14.00
CA VAL A 10 4.03 2.20 14.94
C VAL A 10 2.84 3.15 14.73
N VAL A 11 1.62 2.61 14.83
CA VAL A 11 0.34 3.35 14.71
C VAL A 11 -0.43 3.36 16.04
N GLY A 12 -1.43 4.23 16.19
CA GLY A 12 -2.25 4.30 17.41
C GLY A 12 -1.48 4.74 18.67
N ARG A 13 -1.88 4.24 19.84
CA ARG A 13 -1.19 4.48 21.12
C ARG A 13 -0.07 3.45 21.33
N LEU A 14 1.13 3.95 21.52
CA LEU A 14 2.38 3.21 21.62
C LEU A 14 3.04 3.46 22.99
N GLY A 15 3.98 2.61 23.37
CA GLY A 15 4.75 2.73 24.61
C GLY A 15 4.61 1.48 25.49
N TRP A 16 5.11 1.57 26.73
CA TRP A 16 5.10 0.44 27.66
C TRP A 16 4.65 0.87 29.06
N GLY A 17 3.88 0.01 29.72
CA GLY A 17 3.34 0.25 31.05
C GLY A 17 2.51 1.54 31.11
N PRO A 18 2.73 2.43 32.10
CA PRO A 18 1.93 3.65 32.25
C PRO A 18 2.29 4.75 31.22
N HIS A 19 3.36 4.59 30.43
CA HIS A 19 3.88 5.62 29.55
C HIS A 19 3.43 5.46 28.10
N LEU A 20 2.11 5.43 27.89
CA LEU A 20 1.52 5.38 26.55
C LEU A 20 1.42 6.79 25.95
N HIS A 21 1.84 6.93 24.69
CA HIS A 21 1.68 8.13 23.89
C HIS A 21 1.07 7.81 22.52
N GLN A 22 0.42 8.79 21.89
CA GLN A 22 0.02 8.63 20.49
C GLN A 22 1.26 8.52 19.59
N THR A 23 1.18 7.74 18.52
CA THR A 23 2.20 7.76 17.47
C THR A 23 2.52 9.18 17.04
N ARG A 24 3.80 9.43 16.74
CA ARG A 24 4.28 10.73 16.26
C ARG A 24 4.17 10.86 14.74
N LEU A 25 3.71 9.81 14.07
CA LEU A 25 3.45 9.83 12.64
C LEU A 25 2.15 10.59 12.35
N SER A 26 2.20 11.48 11.38
CA SER A 26 1.01 12.03 10.75
C SER A 26 0.16 10.93 10.10
N LYS A 27 -1.09 11.25 9.75
CA LYS A 27 -1.99 10.27 9.09
C LYS A 27 -1.40 9.76 7.77
N ASP A 28 -0.81 10.65 6.98
CA ASP A 28 -0.18 10.30 5.70
C ASP A 28 1.05 9.41 5.90
N GLU A 29 1.85 9.67 6.94
CA GLU A 29 2.99 8.81 7.28
C GLU A 29 2.56 7.42 7.78
N GLN A 30 1.43 7.32 8.49
CA GLN A 30 0.86 6.02 8.88
C GLN A 30 0.35 5.23 7.67
N ILE A 31 -0.30 5.91 6.70
CA ILE A 31 -0.69 5.30 5.42
C ILE A 31 0.55 4.82 4.66
N THR A 32 1.59 5.66 4.55
CA THR A 32 2.88 5.32 3.94
C THR A 32 3.50 4.08 4.58
N HIS A 33 3.53 4.03 5.91
CA HIS A 33 4.09 2.94 6.68
C HIS A 33 3.37 1.62 6.41
N ILE A 34 2.04 1.57 6.55
CA ILE A 34 1.28 0.32 6.31
C ILE A 34 1.33 -0.09 4.83
N THR A 35 1.28 0.89 3.91
CA THR A 35 1.39 0.62 2.47
C THR A 35 2.69 -0.09 2.13
N LEU A 36 3.82 0.39 2.65
CA LEU A 36 5.12 -0.21 2.37
C LEU A 36 5.24 -1.60 3.00
N TRP A 37 4.77 -1.80 4.24
CA TRP A 37 4.79 -3.11 4.89
C TRP A 37 3.98 -4.13 4.09
N SER A 38 2.77 -3.76 3.68
CA SER A 38 1.88 -4.62 2.90
C SER A 38 2.47 -4.98 1.53
N LEU A 39 3.12 -4.02 0.87
CA LEU A 39 3.84 -4.27 -0.38
C LEU A 39 5.04 -5.18 -0.20
N LEU A 40 5.70 -5.15 0.95
CA LEU A 40 6.84 -6.02 1.23
C LEU A 40 6.44 -7.44 1.64
N SER A 41 5.14 -7.71 1.84
CA SER A 41 4.65 -8.95 2.47
C SER A 41 5.30 -9.15 3.84
N ALA A 42 5.45 -8.05 4.58
CA ALA A 42 6.11 -8.03 5.86
C ALA A 42 5.14 -8.51 6.95
N PRO A 43 5.63 -9.12 8.04
CA PRO A 43 4.79 -9.38 9.21
C PRO A 43 4.09 -8.09 9.69
N LEU A 44 2.76 -8.08 9.72
CA LEU A 44 1.97 -6.96 10.24
C LEU A 44 1.79 -7.08 11.76
N LEU A 45 2.88 -6.88 12.50
CA LEU A 45 2.90 -6.96 13.97
C LEU A 45 2.40 -5.65 14.58
N LEU A 46 1.28 -5.69 15.32
CA LEU A 46 0.69 -4.50 15.92
C LEU A 46 1.41 -4.10 17.21
N GLY A 47 2.06 -2.94 17.23
CA GLY A 47 2.76 -2.41 18.41
C GLY A 47 1.89 -1.58 19.37
N CYS A 48 0.57 -1.53 19.17
CA CYS A 48 -0.33 -0.57 19.81
C CYS A 48 -1.33 -1.18 20.78
N ASP A 49 -1.87 -0.35 21.68
CA ASP A 49 -2.94 -0.76 22.60
C ASP A 49 -4.30 -0.83 21.87
N LEU A 50 -4.70 -2.06 21.52
CA LEU A 50 -5.94 -2.37 20.80
C LEU A 50 -7.22 -1.96 21.54
N THR A 51 -7.17 -1.72 22.86
CA THR A 51 -8.34 -1.30 23.63
C THR A 51 -8.65 0.19 23.46
N THR A 52 -7.77 0.95 22.79
CA THR A 52 -7.82 2.41 22.69
C THR A 52 -7.72 2.92 21.26
N LEU A 53 -8.05 2.10 20.26
CA LEU A 53 -8.01 2.49 18.86
C LEU A 53 -9.03 3.59 18.55
N ASP A 54 -8.55 4.68 17.95
CA ASP A 54 -9.41 5.65 17.30
C ASP A 54 -9.94 5.12 15.95
N GLU A 55 -10.97 5.77 15.41
CA GLU A 55 -11.62 5.34 14.16
C GLU A 55 -10.64 5.28 12.98
N PHE A 56 -9.67 6.20 12.94
CA PHE A 56 -8.67 6.24 11.87
C PHE A 56 -7.72 5.05 11.95
N THR A 57 -7.18 4.75 13.13
CA THR A 57 -6.26 3.65 13.36
C THR A 57 -6.96 2.32 13.14
N LEU A 58 -8.21 2.18 13.59
CA LEU A 58 -9.02 0.99 13.30
C LEU A 58 -9.18 0.80 11.79
N ALA A 59 -9.59 1.85 11.07
CA ALA A 59 -9.76 1.79 9.61
C ALA A 59 -8.45 1.45 8.87
N LEU A 60 -7.31 1.94 9.36
CA LEU A 60 -5.99 1.59 8.83
C LEU A 60 -5.69 0.10 8.97
N LEU A 61 -5.96 -0.46 10.15
CA LEU A 61 -5.62 -1.84 10.50
C LEU A 61 -6.62 -2.88 9.98
N THR A 62 -7.83 -2.47 9.59
CA THR A 62 -8.90 -3.38 9.16
C THR A 62 -9.31 -3.15 7.71
N ASN A 63 -8.43 -2.61 6.85
CA ASN A 63 -8.74 -2.47 5.44
C ASN A 63 -8.47 -3.80 4.69
N PRO A 64 -9.50 -4.58 4.30
CA PRO A 64 -9.29 -5.89 3.71
C PRO A 64 -8.53 -5.80 2.39
N GLU A 65 -8.76 -4.76 1.58
CA GLU A 65 -8.08 -4.63 0.29
C GLU A 65 -6.58 -4.37 0.42
N VAL A 66 -6.15 -3.73 1.51
CA VAL A 66 -4.72 -3.49 1.80
C VAL A 66 -4.10 -4.75 2.41
N ILE A 67 -4.82 -5.41 3.32
CA ILE A 67 -4.41 -6.69 3.92
C ILE A 67 -4.27 -7.76 2.83
N ASP A 68 -5.16 -7.79 1.84
CA ASP A 68 -5.08 -8.73 0.72
C ASP A 68 -3.80 -8.52 -0.13
N ILE A 69 -3.29 -7.29 -0.21
CA ILE A 69 -1.98 -7.05 -0.83
C ILE A 69 -0.88 -7.70 0.00
N ASP A 70 -0.91 -7.58 1.32
CA ASP A 70 0.07 -8.22 2.20
C ASP A 70 0.00 -9.75 2.12
N GLN A 71 -1.21 -10.29 2.22
CA GLN A 71 -1.53 -11.71 2.31
C GLN A 71 -1.61 -12.43 0.95
N ASP A 72 -1.22 -11.75 -0.13
CA ASP A 72 -1.21 -12.32 -1.48
C ASP A 72 -0.48 -13.69 -1.50
N PRO A 73 -1.13 -14.78 -1.95
CA PRO A 73 -0.56 -16.13 -1.92
C PRO A 73 0.74 -16.30 -2.71
N LEU A 74 1.02 -15.43 -3.69
CA LEU A 74 2.28 -15.47 -4.43
C LEU A 74 3.47 -15.16 -3.52
N GLY A 75 3.24 -14.44 -2.42
CA GLY A 75 4.22 -14.17 -1.39
C GLY A 75 5.45 -13.42 -1.88
N LYS A 76 5.30 -12.65 -2.97
CA LYS A 76 6.37 -11.84 -3.53
C LYS A 76 6.35 -10.46 -2.90
N GLN A 77 7.48 -10.02 -2.37
CA GLN A 77 7.66 -8.61 -2.01
C GLN A 77 7.67 -7.71 -3.25
N ALA A 78 7.27 -6.47 -3.07
CA ALA A 78 7.38 -5.43 -4.08
C ALA A 78 8.84 -5.08 -4.40
N MET A 79 9.05 -4.58 -5.62
CA MET A 79 10.30 -3.96 -6.04
C MET A 79 10.07 -2.49 -6.38
N ARG A 80 11.05 -1.63 -6.07
CA ARG A 80 11.04 -0.25 -6.55
C ARG A 80 11.33 -0.21 -8.05
N VAL A 81 10.37 0.27 -8.83
CA VAL A 81 10.48 0.37 -10.30
C VAL A 81 10.89 1.77 -10.76
N LEU A 82 10.54 2.81 -10.00
CA LEU A 82 10.92 4.20 -10.31
C LEU A 82 11.34 4.95 -9.06
N LYS A 83 12.28 5.88 -9.23
CA LYS A 83 12.65 6.86 -8.23
C LYS A 83 13.06 8.16 -8.90
N ILE A 84 12.35 9.25 -8.62
CA ILE A 84 12.63 10.58 -9.16
C ILE A 84 12.72 11.54 -7.98
N GLY A 85 13.93 12.00 -7.65
CA GLY A 85 14.14 12.85 -6.48
C GLY A 85 13.67 12.19 -5.18
N LYS A 86 12.56 12.70 -4.62
CA LYS A 86 11.93 12.23 -3.38
C LYS A 86 10.71 11.33 -3.59
N THR A 87 10.31 11.09 -4.83
CA THR A 87 9.18 10.23 -5.17
C THR A 87 9.65 8.85 -5.59
N GLU A 88 8.90 7.82 -5.21
CA GLU A 88 9.20 6.42 -5.49
C GLU A 88 7.94 5.68 -5.96
N VAL A 89 8.08 4.78 -6.93
CA VAL A 89 7.01 3.86 -7.34
C VAL A 89 7.48 2.43 -7.09
N TRP A 90 6.68 1.66 -6.38
CA TRP A 90 6.92 0.26 -6.07
C TRP A 90 5.85 -0.61 -6.70
N LYS A 91 6.26 -1.75 -7.26
CA LYS A 91 5.41 -2.73 -7.95
C LYS A 91 5.47 -4.06 -7.20
N LYS A 92 4.31 -4.63 -6.87
CA LYS A 92 4.14 -6.03 -6.46
C LYS A 92 3.26 -6.75 -7.47
N GLU A 93 3.75 -7.87 -7.98
CA GLU A 93 2.93 -8.78 -8.79
C GLU A 93 2.06 -9.61 -7.84
N LEU A 94 0.78 -9.73 -8.18
CA LEU A 94 -0.20 -10.46 -7.40
C LEU A 94 -0.50 -11.82 -8.04
N TRP A 95 -1.06 -12.73 -7.25
CA TRP A 95 -1.36 -14.10 -7.68
C TRP A 95 -2.35 -14.16 -8.86
N ASP A 96 -3.26 -13.18 -8.95
CA ASP A 96 -4.32 -13.09 -9.95
C ASP A 96 -3.88 -12.39 -11.26
N GLU A 97 -2.57 -12.25 -11.47
CA GLU A 97 -1.91 -11.55 -12.57
C GLU A 97 -2.14 -10.02 -12.61
N THR A 98 -2.78 -9.44 -11.58
CA THR A 98 -2.82 -7.98 -11.43
C THR A 98 -1.56 -7.46 -10.72
N ILE A 99 -1.45 -6.13 -10.63
CA ILE A 99 -0.31 -5.46 -10.01
C ILE A 99 -0.80 -4.54 -8.89
N ALA A 100 -0.18 -4.63 -7.71
CA ALA A 100 -0.25 -3.58 -6.71
C ALA A 100 0.85 -2.54 -6.92
N LEU A 101 0.48 -1.26 -6.91
CA LEU A 101 1.38 -0.12 -7.07
C LEU A 101 1.34 0.78 -5.84
N GLY A 102 2.48 0.97 -5.19
CA GLY A 102 2.68 1.99 -4.18
C GLY A 102 3.36 3.21 -4.77
N LEU A 103 2.72 4.37 -4.72
CA LEU A 103 3.30 5.66 -5.12
C LEU A 103 3.59 6.43 -3.84
N PHE A 104 4.86 6.73 -3.57
CA PHE A 104 5.32 7.31 -2.32
C PHE A 104 5.96 8.67 -2.55
N ASN A 105 5.58 9.66 -1.74
CA ASN A 105 6.20 10.97 -1.74
C ASN A 105 6.93 11.21 -0.42
N ARG A 106 8.26 11.29 -0.46
CA ARG A 106 9.12 11.59 0.70
C ARG A 106 9.55 13.06 0.76
N GLY A 107 8.89 13.92 -0.02
CA GLY A 107 9.12 15.36 -0.07
C GLY A 107 8.21 16.12 0.89
N GLU A 108 8.51 17.41 1.05
CA GLU A 108 7.83 18.31 2.00
C GLU A 108 6.53 18.93 1.45
N LEU A 109 6.26 18.75 0.15
CA LEU A 109 5.07 19.24 -0.55
C LEU A 109 4.39 18.08 -1.27
N GLU A 110 3.10 18.23 -1.57
CA GLU A 110 2.41 17.30 -2.46
C GLU A 110 3.03 17.31 -3.86
N GLU A 111 3.08 16.15 -4.50
CA GLU A 111 3.71 15.98 -5.81
C GLU A 111 2.89 15.03 -6.69
N ASN A 112 2.77 15.36 -7.97
CA ASN A 112 2.17 14.43 -8.94
C ASN A 112 3.20 13.36 -9.30
N ILE A 113 2.89 12.11 -8.99
CA ILE A 113 3.70 10.96 -9.36
C ILE A 113 3.05 10.29 -10.57
N SER A 114 3.80 10.22 -11.67
CA SER A 114 3.37 9.57 -12.92
C SER A 114 4.08 8.24 -13.12
N VAL A 115 3.34 7.26 -13.64
CA VAL A 115 3.87 5.96 -14.06
C VAL A 115 3.24 5.52 -15.36
N LYS A 116 4.05 5.04 -16.30
CA LYS A 116 3.60 4.48 -17.57
C LYS A 116 3.44 2.97 -17.46
N TRP A 117 2.44 2.42 -18.14
CA TRP A 117 2.22 0.97 -18.21
C TRP A 117 3.43 0.20 -18.73
N SER A 118 4.16 0.77 -19.69
CA SER A 118 5.40 0.20 -20.20
C SER A 118 6.48 0.01 -19.13
N GLU A 119 6.53 0.88 -18.11
CA GLU A 119 7.49 0.78 -17.00
C GLU A 119 7.14 -0.37 -16.04
N LEU A 120 5.90 -0.85 -16.10
CA LEU A 120 5.37 -1.94 -15.29
C LEU A 120 5.31 -3.28 -16.05
N GLY A 121 5.60 -3.27 -17.35
CA GLY A 121 5.41 -4.42 -18.25
C GLY A 121 3.94 -4.64 -18.63
N LEU A 122 3.08 -3.63 -18.48
CA LEU A 122 1.68 -3.65 -18.88
C LEU A 122 1.50 -2.97 -20.24
N SER A 123 0.38 -3.29 -20.90
CA SER A 123 -0.05 -2.63 -22.14
C SER A 123 -1.57 -2.59 -22.23
N GLY A 124 -2.09 -1.76 -23.13
CA GLY A 124 -3.52 -1.60 -23.35
C GLY A 124 -4.25 -0.94 -22.19
N ILE A 125 -5.57 -1.00 -22.24
CA ILE A 125 -6.45 -0.39 -21.24
C ILE A 125 -6.45 -1.22 -19.96
N GLN A 126 -6.07 -0.59 -18.85
CA GLN A 126 -5.99 -1.19 -17.53
C GLN A 126 -6.96 -0.48 -16.57
N PRO A 127 -7.88 -1.20 -15.90
CA PRO A 127 -8.65 -0.62 -14.80
C PRO A 127 -7.73 -0.38 -13.61
N VAL A 128 -8.01 0.71 -12.89
CA VAL A 128 -7.26 1.12 -11.69
C VAL A 128 -8.21 1.34 -10.52
N ARG A 129 -7.85 0.79 -9.36
CA ARG A 129 -8.56 0.94 -8.10
C ARG A 129 -7.64 1.47 -7.01
N ASP A 130 -8.07 2.49 -6.29
CA ASP A 130 -7.42 2.96 -5.07
C ASP A 130 -7.92 2.12 -3.87
N LEU A 131 -7.00 1.46 -3.18
CA LEU A 131 -7.31 0.48 -2.12
C LEU A 131 -7.55 1.17 -0.76
N TRP A 132 -6.95 2.33 -0.53
CA TRP A 132 -7.21 3.10 0.69
C TRP A 132 -8.56 3.81 0.61
N GLN A 133 -8.87 4.40 -0.55
CA GLN A 133 -10.15 5.05 -0.80
C GLN A 133 -11.27 4.05 -1.18
N ARG A 134 -10.92 2.78 -1.42
CA ARG A 134 -11.82 1.73 -1.92
C ARG A 134 -12.62 2.16 -3.15
N LYS A 135 -11.95 2.87 -4.06
CA LYS A 135 -12.58 3.59 -5.16
C LYS A 135 -11.99 3.17 -6.50
N ASN A 136 -12.85 2.85 -7.46
CA ASN A 136 -12.43 2.65 -8.84
C ASN A 136 -12.11 4.03 -9.45
N LEU A 137 -10.89 4.19 -9.97
CA LEU A 137 -10.44 5.42 -10.62
C LEU A 137 -10.77 5.45 -12.11
N GLY A 138 -11.11 4.29 -12.69
CA GLY A 138 -11.47 4.13 -14.09
C GLY A 138 -10.43 3.33 -14.87
N ASP A 139 -10.51 3.45 -16.19
CA ASP A 139 -9.71 2.73 -17.17
C ASP A 139 -8.66 3.66 -17.79
N PHE A 140 -7.40 3.23 -17.83
CA PHE A 140 -6.27 4.03 -18.32
C PHE A 140 -5.49 3.26 -19.38
N GLU A 141 -5.10 3.91 -20.47
CA GLU A 141 -4.48 3.22 -21.63
C GLU A 141 -2.95 3.23 -21.63
N GLN A 142 -2.31 4.28 -21.11
CA GLN A 142 -0.85 4.46 -21.23
C GLN A 142 -0.12 4.51 -19.88
N GLY A 143 -0.86 4.75 -18.80
CA GLY A 143 -0.33 5.06 -17.49
C GLY A 143 -1.28 5.94 -16.71
N LEU A 144 -0.86 6.37 -15.53
CA LEU A 144 -1.61 7.31 -14.70
C LEU A 144 -0.68 8.33 -14.04
N SER A 145 -1.25 9.44 -13.60
CA SER A 145 -0.61 10.43 -12.75
C SER A 145 -1.52 10.73 -11.56
N VAL A 146 -0.97 10.68 -10.35
CA VAL A 146 -1.73 10.86 -9.11
C VAL A 146 -1.01 11.87 -8.22
N LEU A 147 -1.77 12.79 -7.65
CA LEU A 147 -1.28 13.71 -6.62
C LEU A 147 -1.09 12.95 -5.30
N VAL A 148 0.13 12.90 -4.79
CA VAL A 148 0.46 12.22 -3.53
C VAL A 148 0.85 13.27 -2.48
N PRO A 149 0.18 13.30 -1.31
CA PRO A 149 0.49 14.22 -0.22
C PRO A 149 1.95 14.14 0.22
N LYS A 150 2.46 15.20 0.85
CA LYS A 150 3.78 15.17 1.49
C LYS A 150 3.84 14.01 2.49
N HIS A 151 4.94 13.26 2.48
CA HIS A 151 5.15 12.06 3.31
C HIS A 151 4.08 10.96 3.12
N GLY A 152 3.22 11.09 2.11
CA GLY A 152 2.08 10.24 1.87
C GLY A 152 2.36 9.14 0.86
N ALA A 153 1.40 8.22 0.78
CA ALA A 153 1.38 7.16 -0.20
C ALA A 153 -0.02 6.95 -0.76
N VAL A 154 -0.07 6.48 -2.00
CA VAL A 154 -1.27 5.93 -2.62
C VAL A 154 -0.98 4.46 -2.96
N LEU A 155 -1.94 3.58 -2.65
CA LEU A 155 -1.86 2.17 -2.98
C LEU A 155 -2.96 1.82 -3.98
N LEU A 156 -2.55 1.36 -5.16
CA LEU A 156 -3.43 1.06 -6.26
C LEU A 156 -3.36 -0.43 -6.63
N LYS A 157 -4.47 -0.99 -7.10
CA LYS A 157 -4.49 -2.26 -7.85
C LYS A 157 -4.78 -1.96 -9.32
N VAL A 158 -3.96 -2.50 -10.20
CA VAL A 158 -4.00 -2.27 -11.65
C VAL A 158 -4.20 -3.60 -12.38
N GLY A 159 -5.16 -3.62 -13.30
CA GLY A 159 -5.45 -4.76 -14.15
C GLY A 159 -6.72 -5.52 -13.75
N LYS A 160 -7.12 -6.45 -14.62
CA LYS A 160 -8.28 -7.31 -14.38
C LYS A 160 -7.80 -8.63 -13.79
N PRO A 161 -8.30 -9.05 -12.61
CA PRO A 161 -8.01 -10.37 -12.07
C PRO A 161 -8.33 -11.43 -13.11
N LYS A 162 -7.37 -12.32 -13.37
CA LYS A 162 -7.63 -13.48 -14.20
C LYS A 162 -8.49 -14.43 -13.38
N LYS A 163 -9.68 -14.76 -13.90
CA LYS A 163 -10.51 -15.81 -13.30
C LYS A 163 -9.67 -17.07 -13.21
N THR A 164 -9.57 -17.62 -12.01
CA THR A 164 -9.01 -18.96 -11.82
C THR A 164 -10.15 -19.91 -11.48
N ASP A 165 -9.98 -21.18 -11.80
CA ASP A 165 -11.00 -22.22 -11.60
C ASP A 165 -11.33 -22.49 -10.11
N PHE A 166 -10.80 -21.68 -9.18
CA PHE A 166 -11.00 -21.78 -7.73
C PHE A 166 -12.03 -20.81 -7.16
N ASP A 167 -12.68 -19.98 -7.98
CA ASP A 167 -13.79 -19.08 -7.57
C ASP A 167 -15.09 -19.83 -7.19
N GLY A 168 -15.00 -21.12 -6.86
CA GLY A 168 -16.12 -22.00 -6.55
C GLY A 168 -15.95 -22.69 -5.20
N TYR A 169 -15.92 -21.92 -4.11
CA TYR A 169 -16.25 -22.38 -2.75
C TYR A 169 -16.98 -21.29 -1.99
#